data_AF-A0A813WKU4-F1
#
_entry.id   AF-A0A813WKU4-F1
#
_cell.length_a   1.000
_cell.length_b   1.000
_cell.length_c   1.000
_cell.angle_alpha   90.00
_cell.angle_beta   90.00
_cell.angle_gamma   90.00
#
_symmetry.space_group_name_H-M   'P 1'
#
loop_
_entity.id
_entity.type
_entity.pdbx_description
1 polymer ?
#
loop_
_entity_poly.entity_id
_entity_poly.type
_entity_poly.pdbx_seq_one_letter_code
_entity_poly.pdbx_strand_id
1 'polypeptide(L)'
;MTSVILIIYTFVIEQTIIVVVQKPTLKQYEHLLDQHEGLYCPCTRISIQYSEFIKMNPRFHQLCSSDFTSIQWIQYLFGDRNYSNPYLFGGVYQNSFWDRISNYNQLDFRTLSISQFYFLSQLCQFSQEVVQAALIAFQNQTFINSQAMSRSLFDIELRLIIEKFQLQIPLKMLREIQLITGLIQADALQSDYESNWVYQVNRTGTGFDVRYDVSVIPRQFSNCNCRTSSNYRQLSSMRSKNGTILFTIPGFYVGCLPSQALIQSTMECFYNQSCIDQIQSHIDYQQVPLNVTPLIILESSRYSPETTIEEMLKNLFVEQWDSQTYFEQYYHQCQLTYCQYQYIEQNSVSSITKLTRLVGGLNPAFRLITPILVISFLHIKRKLFKAKNIAISRKDIVP
;
A
#
# COMPACT_ATOMS: atom_id res chain seq x y z
N MET A 1 33.16 -60.08 3.24
CA MET A 1 32.04 -59.24 2.73
C MET A 1 31.90 -57.93 3.50
N THR A 2 32.00 -57.93 4.83
CA THR A 2 31.99 -56.69 5.66
C THR A 2 33.06 -55.68 5.27
N SER A 3 34.26 -56.12 4.90
CA SER A 3 35.36 -55.26 4.47
C SER A 3 35.09 -54.53 3.13
N VAL A 4 34.33 -55.14 2.21
CA VAL A 4 34.00 -54.53 0.90
C VAL A 4 32.91 -53.45 1.07
N ILE A 5 31.94 -53.70 1.95
CA ILE A 5 30.88 -52.74 2.28
C ILE A 5 31.48 -51.48 2.94
N LEU A 6 32.45 -51.65 3.86
CA LEU A 6 33.17 -50.53 4.49
C LEU A 6 34.02 -49.73 3.49
N ILE A 7 34.62 -50.38 2.50
CA ILE A 7 35.39 -49.70 1.44
C ILE A 7 34.46 -48.86 0.55
N ILE A 8 33.34 -49.43 0.09
CA ILE A 8 32.35 -48.69 -0.72
C ILE A 8 31.76 -47.52 0.10
N TYR A 9 31.41 -47.75 1.37
CA TYR A 9 30.86 -46.73 2.25
C TYR A 9 31.82 -45.56 2.48
N THR A 10 33.14 -45.82 2.60
CA THR A 10 34.14 -44.77 2.83
C THR A 10 34.52 -43.97 1.58
N PHE A 11 34.26 -44.49 0.38
CA PHE A 11 34.41 -43.77 -0.90
C PHE A 11 33.23 -42.84 -1.19
N VAL A 12 32.07 -43.06 -0.56
CA VAL A 12 30.81 -42.32 -0.81
C VAL A 12 30.60 -41.21 0.23
N ILE A 13 31.53 -40.99 1.17
CA ILE A 13 31.39 -39.93 2.19
C ILE A 13 31.67 -38.58 1.55
N GLU A 14 30.61 -37.91 1.13
CA GLU A 14 30.58 -36.51 0.77
C GLU A 14 30.95 -35.64 1.99
N GLN A 15 31.80 -34.63 1.77
CA GLN A 15 32.17 -33.67 2.80
C GLN A 15 31.53 -32.32 2.50
N THR A 16 30.75 -31.80 3.45
CA THR A 16 30.22 -30.44 3.39
C THR A 16 31.30 -29.47 3.87
N ILE A 17 31.71 -28.56 2.98
CA ILE A 17 32.66 -27.49 3.31
C ILE A 17 31.88 -26.19 3.50
N ILE A 18 32.17 -25.48 4.59
CA ILE A 18 31.61 -24.16 4.89
C ILE A 18 32.69 -23.11 4.60
N VAL A 19 32.39 -22.19 3.68
CA VAL A 19 33.24 -21.04 3.39
C VAL A 19 32.66 -19.81 4.06
N VAL A 20 33.51 -19.03 4.73
CA VAL A 20 33.10 -17.80 5.44
C VAL A 20 33.84 -16.60 4.86
N VAL A 21 33.08 -15.60 4.42
CA VAL A 21 33.57 -14.32 3.93
C VAL A 21 33.26 -13.25 4.96
N GLN A 22 34.29 -12.59 5.50
CA GLN A 22 34.13 -11.57 6.54
C GLN A 22 33.78 -10.21 5.92
N LYS A 23 32.77 -9.53 6.48
CA LYS A 23 32.32 -8.17 6.11
C LYS A 23 32.36 -7.89 4.60
N PRO A 24 31.59 -8.64 3.79
CA PRO A 24 31.61 -8.46 2.34
C PRO A 24 31.13 -7.07 1.95
N THR A 25 31.73 -6.52 0.91
CA THR A 25 31.21 -5.32 0.23
C THR A 25 29.94 -5.66 -0.55
N LEU A 26 29.13 -4.66 -0.89
CA LEU A 26 27.90 -4.85 -1.69
C LEU A 26 28.17 -5.65 -2.98
N LYS A 27 29.22 -5.29 -3.72
CA LYS A 27 29.60 -6.00 -4.96
C LYS A 27 29.99 -7.46 -4.71
N GLN A 28 30.69 -7.74 -3.61
CA GLN A 28 31.04 -9.11 -3.24
C GLN A 28 29.80 -9.92 -2.84
N TYR A 29 28.88 -9.30 -2.11
CA TYR A 29 27.63 -9.92 -1.73
C TYR A 29 26.75 -10.26 -2.94
N GLU A 30 26.57 -9.32 -3.88
CA GLU A 30 25.84 -9.56 -5.13
C GLU A 30 26.50 -10.68 -5.94
N HIS A 31 27.83 -10.71 -6.02
CA HIS A 31 28.55 -11.80 -6.70
C HIS A 31 28.35 -13.17 -6.03
N LEU A 32 28.37 -13.22 -4.69
CA LEU A 32 28.16 -14.46 -3.94
C LEU A 32 26.73 -15.00 -4.10
N LEU A 33 25.74 -14.10 -4.18
CA LEU A 33 24.35 -14.43 -4.45
C LEU A 33 24.15 -15.08 -5.82
N ASP A 34 24.86 -14.58 -6.83
CA ASP A 34 24.78 -15.11 -8.20
C ASP A 34 25.42 -16.50 -8.34
N GLN A 35 26.44 -16.78 -7.53
CA GLN A 35 27.23 -18.01 -7.65
C GLN A 35 26.76 -19.16 -6.75
N HIS A 36 26.07 -18.85 -5.65
CA HIS A 36 25.79 -19.83 -4.61
C HIS A 36 24.35 -19.76 -4.11
N GLU A 37 23.65 -20.88 -4.21
CA GLU A 37 22.36 -21.07 -3.55
C GLU A 37 22.56 -21.30 -2.04
N GLY A 38 21.68 -20.76 -1.20
CA GLY A 38 21.73 -20.95 0.26
C GLY A 38 22.78 -20.09 0.99
N LEU A 39 23.19 -18.96 0.39
CA LEU A 39 24.04 -17.98 1.05
C LEU A 39 23.38 -17.42 2.32
N TYR A 40 24.05 -17.52 3.46
CA TYR A 40 23.59 -16.98 4.75
C TYR A 40 24.44 -15.79 5.17
N CYS A 41 23.83 -14.61 5.27
CA CYS A 41 24.48 -13.35 5.59
C CYS A 41 23.73 -12.60 6.70
N PRO A 42 24.05 -12.81 7.99
CA PRO A 42 23.33 -12.18 9.08
C PRO A 42 23.57 -10.66 9.18
N CYS A 43 22.48 -9.90 9.36
CA CYS A 43 22.52 -8.48 9.71
C CYS A 43 22.76 -8.33 11.21
N THR A 44 23.61 -7.38 11.64
CA THR A 44 23.69 -7.00 13.06
C THR A 44 22.54 -6.08 13.45
N ARG A 45 22.13 -5.18 12.54
CA ARG A 45 20.97 -4.32 12.71
C ARG A 45 19.76 -4.97 12.03
N ILE A 46 19.01 -5.74 12.82
CA ILE A 46 17.83 -6.47 12.34
C ILE A 46 16.59 -5.60 12.15
N SER A 47 16.60 -4.36 12.64
CA SER A 47 15.48 -3.42 12.62
C SER A 47 15.98 -2.06 12.11
N ILE A 48 15.51 -1.68 10.93
CA ILE A 48 15.95 -0.47 10.20
C ILE A 48 14.72 0.37 9.90
N GLN A 49 14.72 1.65 10.25
CA GLN A 49 13.58 2.52 9.98
C GLN A 49 13.40 2.73 8.47
N TYR A 50 12.16 2.80 7.99
CA TYR A 50 11.88 3.05 6.57
C TYR A 50 12.44 4.38 6.08
N SER A 51 12.51 5.40 6.96
CA SER A 51 13.14 6.70 6.66
C SER A 51 14.58 6.61 6.15
N GLU A 52 15.30 5.54 6.46
CA GLU A 52 16.71 5.33 6.11
C GLU A 52 16.91 4.91 4.64
N PHE A 53 15.87 4.40 3.97
CA PHE A 53 15.99 3.85 2.62
C PHE A 53 14.72 3.95 1.75
N ILE A 54 13.64 4.56 2.24
CA ILE A 54 12.41 4.83 1.50
C ILE A 54 12.11 6.34 1.55
N LYS A 55 11.96 6.96 0.39
CA LYS A 55 11.48 8.34 0.25
C LYS A 55 10.18 8.34 -0.56
N MET A 56 9.15 8.99 -0.05
CA MET A 56 7.87 9.14 -0.74
C MET A 56 7.42 10.58 -0.69
N ASN A 57 7.08 11.16 -1.84
CA ASN A 57 6.53 12.51 -1.93
C ASN A 57 5.20 12.45 -2.70
N PRO A 58 4.07 12.79 -2.06
CA PRO A 58 2.78 12.85 -2.73
C PRO A 58 2.66 14.15 -3.53
N ARG A 59 2.09 14.05 -4.73
CA ARG A 59 1.60 15.20 -5.48
C ARG A 59 0.08 15.19 -5.44
N PHE A 60 -0.49 16.26 -4.92
CA PHE A 60 -1.95 16.42 -4.84
C PHE A 60 -2.52 17.00 -6.13
N HIS A 61 -3.78 16.67 -6.39
CA HIS A 61 -4.55 17.20 -7.50
C HIS A 61 -4.66 18.73 -7.39
N GLN A 62 -4.53 19.41 -8.53
CA GLN A 62 -4.53 20.88 -8.62
C GLN A 62 -5.76 21.55 -8.00
N LEU A 63 -6.89 20.84 -7.93
CA LEU A 63 -8.11 21.29 -7.28
C LEU A 63 -7.85 21.76 -5.84
N CYS A 64 -7.01 21.04 -5.09
CA CYS A 64 -6.71 21.34 -3.69
C CYS A 64 -5.78 22.54 -3.48
N SER A 65 -5.26 23.11 -4.56
CA SER A 65 -4.48 24.35 -4.57
C SER A 65 -5.13 25.41 -5.47
N SER A 66 -6.36 25.16 -5.93
CA SER A 66 -7.05 26.04 -6.87
C SER A 66 -7.83 27.13 -6.16
N ASP A 67 -8.22 28.15 -6.92
CA ASP A 67 -9.09 29.23 -6.44
C ASP A 67 -10.41 28.69 -5.89
N PHE A 68 -10.91 27.53 -6.35
CA PHE A 68 -12.18 26.96 -5.91
C PHE A 68 -12.18 26.42 -4.49
N THR A 69 -11.00 26.18 -3.90
CA THR A 69 -10.84 25.82 -2.49
C THR A 69 -10.50 27.01 -1.60
N SER A 70 -10.35 28.19 -2.20
CA SER A 70 -9.95 29.41 -1.51
C SER A 70 -11.11 30.04 -0.73
N ILE A 71 -10.76 30.77 0.33
CA ILE A 71 -11.74 31.56 1.09
C ILE A 71 -12.36 32.66 0.22
N GLN A 72 -11.61 33.21 -0.73
CA GLN A 72 -12.07 34.26 -1.65
C GLN A 72 -13.21 33.76 -2.53
N TRP A 73 -13.10 32.55 -3.09
CA TRP A 73 -14.17 31.94 -3.87
C TRP A 73 -15.42 31.69 -3.03
N ILE A 74 -15.25 31.10 -1.84
CA ILE A 74 -16.36 30.81 -0.93
C ILE A 74 -17.09 32.11 -0.51
N GLN A 75 -16.34 33.16 -0.18
CA GLN A 75 -16.90 34.48 0.15
C GLN A 75 -17.58 35.14 -1.04
N TYR A 76 -17.02 34.98 -2.24
CA TYR A 76 -17.64 35.48 -3.47
C TYR A 76 -19.00 34.82 -3.72
N LEU A 77 -19.13 33.51 -3.51
CA LEU A 77 -20.41 32.80 -3.57
C LEU A 77 -21.40 33.25 -2.49
N PHE A 78 -20.91 33.63 -1.30
CA PHE A 78 -21.73 34.15 -0.21
C PHE A 78 -22.32 35.54 -0.50
N GLY A 79 -21.68 36.32 -1.37
CA GLY A 79 -22.20 37.61 -1.83
C GLY A 79 -21.98 38.77 -0.86
N ASP A 80 -21.10 38.66 0.14
CA ASP A 80 -20.80 39.74 1.09
C ASP A 80 -19.37 40.29 0.89
N ARG A 81 -19.26 41.56 0.45
CA ARG A 81 -17.97 42.27 0.35
C ARG A 81 -17.53 42.95 1.65
N ASN A 82 -18.41 43.07 2.64
CA ASN A 82 -18.18 43.89 3.83
C ASN A 82 -17.78 43.05 5.05
N TYR A 83 -16.86 42.10 4.86
CA TYR A 83 -16.27 41.31 5.93
C TYR A 83 -15.15 42.07 6.65
N SER A 84 -15.48 43.22 7.24
CA SER A 84 -14.66 43.87 8.27
C SER A 84 -15.20 43.63 9.69
N ASN A 85 -16.24 42.80 9.86
CA ASN A 85 -16.77 42.49 11.19
C ASN A 85 -17.20 41.01 11.32
N PRO A 86 -16.39 40.14 11.95
CA PRO A 86 -16.66 38.70 12.08
C PRO A 86 -17.78 38.36 13.09
N TYR A 87 -18.40 39.35 13.75
CA TYR A 87 -19.32 39.11 14.87
C TYR A 87 -20.81 39.07 14.51
N LEU A 88 -21.19 39.06 13.23
CA LEU A 88 -22.61 39.09 12.81
C LEU A 88 -23.11 37.78 12.20
N PHE A 89 -22.83 36.66 12.87
CA PHE A 89 -23.74 35.51 12.83
C PHE A 89 -24.99 35.87 13.67
N GLY A 90 -25.97 36.57 13.09
CA GLY A 90 -27.27 36.82 13.77
C GLY A 90 -27.90 38.21 13.65
N GLY A 91 -27.53 39.04 12.67
CA GLY A 91 -28.15 40.35 12.48
C GLY A 91 -29.46 40.31 11.70
N VAL A 92 -30.59 40.40 12.40
CA VAL A 92 -31.94 40.63 11.84
C VAL A 92 -32.02 42.06 11.28
N TYR A 93 -31.57 42.27 10.05
CA TYR A 93 -32.01 43.40 9.22
C TYR A 93 -32.90 42.83 8.12
N GLN A 94 -34.01 43.49 7.80
CA GLN A 94 -35.06 43.07 6.85
C GLN A 94 -34.61 42.97 5.36
N ASN A 95 -33.33 42.67 5.13
CA ASN A 95 -32.73 42.17 3.89
C ASN A 95 -31.70 41.10 4.28
N SER A 96 -32.07 40.16 5.16
CA SER A 96 -31.13 39.24 5.78
C SER A 96 -30.70 38.14 4.81
N PHE A 97 -29.52 37.55 5.01
CA PHE A 97 -29.02 36.40 4.27
C PHE A 97 -30.06 35.26 4.15
N TRP A 98 -30.81 35.02 5.22
CA TRP A 98 -31.88 34.02 5.27
C TRP A 98 -33.09 34.41 4.42
N ASP A 99 -33.42 35.70 4.26
CA ASP A 99 -34.43 36.14 3.28
C ASP A 99 -33.97 35.91 1.84
N ARG A 100 -32.66 35.96 1.55
CA ARG A 100 -32.15 35.71 0.20
C ARG A 100 -32.11 34.22 -0.13
N ILE A 101 -31.64 33.37 0.77
CA ILE A 101 -31.54 31.92 0.56
C ILE A 101 -32.90 31.23 0.68
N SER A 102 -33.79 31.67 1.58
CA SER A 102 -35.15 31.12 1.69
C SER A 102 -36.02 31.38 0.46
N ASN A 103 -35.68 32.38 -0.35
CA ASN A 103 -36.37 32.72 -1.60
C ASN A 103 -35.88 31.92 -2.82
N TYR A 104 -34.78 31.18 -2.71
CA TYR A 104 -34.29 30.34 -3.80
C TYR A 104 -34.74 28.90 -3.62
N ASN A 105 -34.99 28.26 -4.75
CA ASN A 105 -35.29 26.83 -4.79
C ASN A 105 -34.10 26.07 -4.16
N GLN A 106 -34.36 24.98 -3.43
CA GLN A 106 -33.30 24.16 -2.84
C GLN A 106 -32.37 23.52 -3.89
N LEU A 107 -32.83 23.45 -5.14
CA LEU A 107 -32.06 23.02 -6.30
C LEU A 107 -31.27 24.15 -6.97
N ASP A 108 -31.36 25.38 -6.45
CA ASP A 108 -30.56 26.50 -6.91
C ASP A 108 -29.12 26.33 -6.42
N PHE A 109 -28.16 26.43 -7.34
CA PHE A 109 -26.74 26.34 -7.03
C PHE A 109 -26.31 27.28 -5.90
N ARG A 110 -26.83 28.51 -5.88
CA ARG A 110 -26.44 29.53 -4.91
C ARG A 110 -26.84 29.17 -3.48
N THR A 111 -27.80 28.26 -3.31
CA THR A 111 -28.30 27.83 -2.00
C THR A 111 -27.30 26.93 -1.27
N LEU A 112 -26.73 25.94 -1.97
CA LEU A 112 -25.90 24.90 -1.34
C LEU A 112 -24.42 24.97 -1.71
N SER A 113 -24.05 25.66 -2.80
CA SER A 113 -22.67 25.72 -3.28
C SER A 113 -21.68 26.21 -2.23
N ILE A 114 -22.05 27.20 -1.40
CA ILE A 114 -21.18 27.71 -0.33
C ILE A 114 -20.75 26.57 0.61
N SER A 115 -21.71 25.78 1.09
CA SER A 115 -21.45 24.62 1.96
C SER A 115 -20.61 23.55 1.26
N GLN A 116 -20.82 23.36 -0.05
CA GLN A 116 -20.13 22.37 -0.84
C GLN A 116 -18.68 22.77 -1.11
N PHE A 117 -18.40 24.02 -1.46
CA PHE A 117 -17.03 24.50 -1.65
C PHE A 117 -16.27 24.62 -0.33
N TYR A 118 -16.95 24.99 0.76
CA TYR A 118 -16.37 24.91 2.10
C TYR A 118 -15.98 23.47 2.43
N PHE A 119 -16.90 22.51 2.24
CA PHE A 119 -16.60 21.10 2.48
C PHE A 119 -15.49 20.57 1.56
N LEU A 120 -15.42 21.01 0.29
CA LEU A 120 -14.35 20.66 -0.64
C LEU A 120 -12.98 21.14 -0.14
N SER A 121 -12.91 22.40 0.31
CA SER A 121 -11.71 22.99 0.89
C SER A 121 -11.25 22.18 2.12
N GLN A 122 -12.19 21.82 3.00
CA GLN A 122 -11.91 20.96 4.15
C GLN A 122 -11.44 19.56 3.73
N LEU A 123 -12.08 18.91 2.75
CA LEU A 123 -11.65 17.61 2.24
C LEU A 123 -10.21 17.64 1.72
N CYS A 124 -9.84 18.69 0.98
CA CYS A 124 -8.48 18.88 0.49
C CYS A 124 -7.47 19.06 1.64
N GLN A 125 -7.77 19.94 2.59
CA GLN A 125 -6.92 20.16 3.76
C GLN A 125 -6.74 18.87 4.59
N PHE A 126 -7.84 18.21 4.95
CA PHE A 126 -7.80 16.97 5.71
C PHE A 126 -7.06 15.86 4.97
N SER A 127 -7.22 15.75 3.65
CA SER A 127 -6.50 14.76 2.86
C SER A 127 -5.00 14.97 2.91
N GLN A 128 -4.54 16.23 2.81
CA GLN A 128 -3.13 16.57 2.94
C GLN A 128 -2.60 16.25 4.34
N GLU A 129 -3.32 16.64 5.40
CA GLU A 129 -2.93 16.38 6.79
C GLU A 129 -2.86 14.87 7.09
N VAL A 130 -3.85 14.09 6.64
CA VAL A 130 -3.89 12.63 6.80
C VAL A 130 -2.72 11.98 6.08
N VAL A 131 -2.44 12.38 4.85
CA VAL A 131 -1.29 11.85 4.08
C VAL A 131 0.02 12.19 4.78
N GLN A 132 0.22 13.43 5.23
CA GLN A 132 1.46 13.83 5.91
C GLN A 132 1.64 13.10 7.23
N ALA A 133 0.60 12.99 8.05
CA ALA A 133 0.65 12.23 9.30
C ALA A 133 0.93 10.74 9.05
N ALA A 134 0.31 10.16 8.02
CA ALA A 134 0.55 8.77 7.62
C ALA A 134 1.99 8.55 7.13
N LEU A 135 2.55 9.49 6.38
CA LEU A 135 3.94 9.44 5.91
C LEU A 135 4.94 9.49 7.06
N ILE A 136 4.74 10.39 8.03
CA ILE A 136 5.58 10.47 9.23
C ILE A 136 5.50 9.16 10.02
N ALA A 137 4.29 8.63 10.22
CA ALA A 137 4.09 7.36 10.91
C ALA A 137 4.75 6.19 10.17
N PHE A 138 4.63 6.15 8.84
CA PHE A 138 5.28 5.15 7.99
C PHE A 138 6.79 5.23 8.09
N GLN A 139 7.38 6.42 7.93
CA GLN A 139 8.83 6.61 7.99
C GLN A 139 9.46 6.17 9.32
N ASN A 140 8.71 6.27 10.42
CA ASN A 140 9.13 5.82 11.75
C ASN A 140 8.97 4.31 11.98
N GLN A 141 8.26 3.58 11.11
CA GLN A 141 8.18 2.13 11.19
C GLN A 141 9.51 1.48 10.79
N THR A 142 9.72 0.26 11.26
CA THR A 142 10.96 -0.48 11.01
C THR A 142 10.73 -1.68 10.13
N PHE A 143 11.59 -1.84 9.13
CA PHE A 143 11.78 -3.07 8.39
C PHE A 143 12.59 -4.06 9.21
N ILE A 144 12.08 -5.28 9.37
CA ILE A 144 12.68 -6.32 10.20
C ILE A 144 13.20 -7.44 9.31
N ASN A 145 14.51 -7.63 9.31
CA ASN A 145 15.12 -8.76 8.62
C ASN A 145 16.41 -9.19 9.34
N SER A 146 16.56 -10.48 9.62
CA SER A 146 17.72 -11.04 10.30
C SER A 146 18.90 -11.30 9.36
N GLN A 147 18.67 -11.30 8.04
CA GLN A 147 19.68 -11.54 7.02
C GLN A 147 19.61 -10.50 5.90
N ALA A 148 20.73 -10.23 5.23
CA ALA A 148 20.72 -9.39 4.05
C ALA A 148 19.90 -10.06 2.94
N MET A 149 18.97 -9.30 2.39
CA MET A 149 18.16 -9.73 1.25
C MET A 149 18.80 -9.34 -0.08
N SER A 150 18.49 -10.10 -1.14
CA SER A 150 18.86 -9.73 -2.50
C SER A 150 18.13 -8.47 -2.94
N ARG A 151 18.69 -7.77 -3.93
CA ARG A 151 18.06 -6.58 -4.53
C ARG A 151 16.66 -6.88 -5.08
N SER A 152 16.51 -8.00 -5.77
CA SER A 152 15.22 -8.42 -6.33
C SER A 152 14.15 -8.64 -5.25
N LEU A 153 14.52 -9.29 -4.14
CA LEU A 153 13.60 -9.50 -3.02
C LEU A 153 13.28 -8.18 -2.32
N PHE A 154 14.28 -7.30 -2.16
CA PHE A 154 14.09 -5.96 -1.60
C PHE A 154 13.09 -5.14 -2.40
N ASP A 155 13.26 -5.09 -3.72
CA ASP A 155 12.38 -4.31 -4.60
C ASP A 155 10.93 -4.87 -4.56
N ILE A 156 10.77 -6.19 -4.53
CA ILE A 156 9.45 -6.83 -4.43
C ILE A 156 8.80 -6.51 -3.08
N GLU A 157 9.49 -6.75 -1.97
CA GLU A 157 8.94 -6.54 -0.63
C GLU A 157 8.58 -5.07 -0.40
N LEU A 158 9.47 -4.14 -0.77
CA LEU A 158 9.22 -2.72 -0.59
C LEU A 158 8.09 -2.21 -1.48
N ARG A 159 7.99 -2.69 -2.72
CA ARG A 159 6.85 -2.35 -3.57
C ARG A 159 5.53 -2.78 -2.93
N LEU A 160 5.46 -3.99 -2.38
CA LEU A 160 4.26 -4.48 -1.68
C LEU A 160 3.93 -3.66 -0.42
N ILE A 161 4.96 -3.28 0.35
CA ILE A 161 4.80 -2.44 1.54
C ILE A 161 4.25 -1.05 1.16
N ILE A 162 4.81 -0.43 0.11
CA ILE A 162 4.39 0.89 -0.40
C ILE A 162 2.96 0.83 -0.96
N GLU A 163 2.66 -0.17 -1.80
CA GLU A 163 1.31 -0.37 -2.35
C GLU A 163 0.27 -0.55 -1.23
N LYS A 164 0.59 -1.37 -0.22
CA LYS A 164 -0.28 -1.56 0.95
C LYS A 164 -0.48 -0.27 1.73
N PHE A 165 0.57 0.51 1.94
CA PHE A 165 0.48 1.83 2.58
C PHE A 165 -0.47 2.74 1.80
N GLN A 166 -0.26 2.91 0.50
CA GLN A 166 -1.09 3.76 -0.36
C GLN A 166 -2.58 3.34 -0.38
N LEU A 167 -2.86 2.03 -0.31
CA LEU A 167 -4.22 1.50 -0.28
C LEU A 167 -4.92 1.65 1.08
N GLN A 168 -4.20 1.62 2.19
CA GLN A 168 -4.81 1.58 3.53
C GLN A 168 -5.18 2.96 4.08
N ILE A 169 -4.42 4.00 3.73
CA ILE A 169 -4.64 5.35 4.28
C ILE A 169 -6.04 5.90 3.93
N PRO A 170 -6.51 5.85 2.65
CA PRO A 170 -7.80 6.42 2.29
C PRO A 170 -8.99 5.69 2.93
N LEU A 171 -8.86 4.38 3.17
CA LEU A 171 -9.94 3.55 3.72
C LEU A 171 -10.40 4.01 5.11
N LYS A 172 -9.50 4.53 5.94
CA LYS A 172 -9.86 5.03 7.27
C LYS A 172 -10.74 6.26 7.17
N MET A 173 -10.34 7.26 6.38
CA MET A 173 -11.08 8.51 6.19
C MET A 173 -12.45 8.28 5.57
N LEU A 174 -12.54 7.41 4.56
CA LEU A 174 -13.82 7.08 3.92
C LEU A 174 -14.82 6.46 4.90
N ARG A 175 -14.35 5.57 5.78
CA ARG A 175 -15.20 4.96 6.82
C ARG A 175 -15.70 5.99 7.82
N GLU A 176 -14.86 6.95 8.20
CA GLU A 176 -15.25 8.04 9.11
C GLU A 176 -16.32 8.94 8.48
N ILE A 177 -16.16 9.32 7.21
CA ILE A 177 -17.17 10.10 6.48
C ILE A 177 -18.50 9.36 6.36
N GLN A 178 -18.45 8.06 6.05
CA GLN A 178 -19.64 7.21 5.97
C GLN A 178 -20.34 7.08 7.34
N LEU A 179 -19.57 6.92 8.41
CA LEU A 179 -20.11 6.86 9.77
C LEU A 179 -20.81 8.16 10.15
N ILE A 180 -20.16 9.31 9.94
CA ILE A 180 -20.73 10.63 10.23
C ILE A 180 -22.01 10.86 9.43
N THR A 181 -22.00 10.53 8.14
CA THR A 181 -23.18 10.65 7.27
C THR A 181 -24.33 9.77 7.77
N GLY A 182 -24.02 8.53 8.17
CA GLY A 182 -25.00 7.59 8.72
C GLY A 182 -25.64 8.12 10.01
N LEU A 183 -24.84 8.69 10.92
CA LEU A 183 -25.33 9.30 12.15
C LEU A 183 -26.24 10.50 11.87
N ILE A 184 -25.83 11.41 10.97
CA ILE A 184 -26.64 12.56 10.56
C ILE A 184 -28.02 12.11 10.04
N GLN A 185 -28.07 11.04 9.25
CA GLN A 185 -29.33 10.53 8.71
C GLN A 185 -30.17 9.82 9.78
N ALA A 186 -29.57 8.98 10.62
CA ALA A 186 -30.27 8.16 11.61
C ALA A 186 -30.89 9.02 12.73
N ASP A 187 -30.17 10.04 13.18
CA ASP A 187 -30.60 10.89 14.30
C ASP A 187 -31.38 12.13 13.86
N ALA A 188 -31.74 12.20 12.57
CA ALA A 188 -32.43 13.33 11.96
C ALA A 188 -31.74 14.69 12.22
N LEU A 189 -30.40 14.70 12.26
CA LEU A 189 -29.64 15.91 12.53
C LEU A 189 -29.81 16.89 11.38
N GLN A 190 -30.30 18.08 11.69
CA GLN A 190 -30.50 19.12 10.70
C GLN A 190 -29.15 19.62 10.15
N SER A 191 -29.05 19.71 8.83
CA SER A 191 -27.96 20.46 8.19
C SER A 191 -28.22 21.96 8.32
N ASP A 192 -27.14 22.75 8.31
CA ASP A 192 -27.18 24.21 8.46
C ASP A 192 -28.05 24.91 7.39
N TYR A 193 -28.21 24.28 6.22
CA TYR A 193 -29.02 24.77 5.10
C TYR A 193 -30.38 24.10 5.00
N GLU A 194 -30.78 23.33 6.02
CA GLU A 194 -32.05 22.60 6.10
C GLU A 194 -32.35 21.73 4.87
N SER A 195 -31.30 21.22 4.20
CA SER A 195 -31.44 20.47 2.95
C SER A 195 -31.85 19.01 3.18
N ASN A 196 -31.67 18.48 4.41
CA ASN A 196 -32.05 17.12 4.79
C ASN A 196 -33.31 17.08 5.67
N TRP A 197 -33.36 17.89 6.72
CA TRP A 197 -34.45 17.98 7.68
C TRP A 197 -34.83 19.45 7.88
N VAL A 198 -36.09 19.71 8.19
CA VAL A 198 -36.59 21.05 8.50
C VAL A 198 -37.52 21.01 9.71
N TYR A 199 -37.44 22.04 10.54
CA TYR A 199 -38.40 22.28 11.60
C TYR A 199 -39.69 22.85 11.01
N GLN A 200 -40.79 22.12 11.17
CA GLN A 200 -42.13 22.61 10.87
C GLN A 200 -42.78 23.06 12.17
N VAL A 201 -43.18 24.32 12.22
CA VAL A 201 -43.94 24.89 13.35
C VAL A 201 -45.40 24.95 12.97
N ASN A 202 -46.22 24.12 13.61
CA ASN A 202 -47.66 24.14 13.44
C ASN A 202 -48.29 24.96 14.56
N ARG A 203 -49.03 26.00 14.17
CA ARG A 203 -49.80 26.83 15.09
C ARG A 203 -51.19 26.24 15.23
N THR A 204 -51.58 25.85 16.44
CA THR A 204 -52.92 25.35 16.75
C THR A 204 -53.60 26.25 17.79
N GLY A 205 -54.93 26.41 17.67
CA GLY A 205 -55.74 27.26 18.56
C GLY A 205 -56.06 28.67 18.03
N THR A 206 -56.90 29.40 18.77
CA THR A 206 -57.36 30.76 18.44
C THR A 206 -57.34 31.67 19.67
N GLY A 207 -57.02 32.95 19.52
CA GLY A 207 -57.02 33.91 20.62
C GLY A 207 -55.76 33.82 21.50
N PHE A 208 -55.94 33.80 22.83
CA PHE A 208 -54.83 33.71 23.81
C PHE A 208 -54.33 32.27 24.06
N ASP A 209 -55.02 31.24 23.58
CA ASP A 209 -54.64 29.83 23.70
C ASP A 209 -53.98 29.36 22.39
N VAL A 210 -52.82 29.92 22.08
CA VAL A 210 -52.01 29.50 20.92
C VAL A 210 -50.97 28.49 21.39
N ARG A 211 -51.00 27.30 20.79
CA ARG A 211 -49.96 26.29 20.96
C ARG A 211 -49.10 26.23 19.70
N TYR A 212 -47.80 26.04 19.92
CA TYR A 212 -46.82 25.83 18.87
C TYR A 212 -46.30 24.41 19.00
N ASP A 213 -46.65 23.57 18.03
CA ASP A 213 -46.10 22.23 17.91
C ASP A 213 -44.93 22.28 16.94
N VAL A 214 -43.75 21.88 17.41
CA VAL A 214 -42.55 21.81 16.57
C VAL A 214 -42.33 20.35 16.18
N SER A 215 -42.36 20.07 14.89
CA SER A 215 -42.01 18.76 14.34
C SER A 215 -40.78 18.86 13.44
N VAL A 216 -40.01 17.79 13.36
CA VAL A 216 -38.91 17.66 12.40
C VAL A 216 -39.40 16.79 11.25
N ILE A 217 -39.40 17.35 10.04
CA ILE A 217 -39.82 16.62 8.84
C ILE A 217 -38.65 16.51 7.86
N PRO A 218 -38.53 15.38 7.14
CA PRO A 218 -37.50 15.26 6.12
C PRO A 218 -37.85 16.13 4.92
N ARG A 219 -36.83 16.73 4.30
CA ARG A 219 -36.99 17.37 2.99
C ARG A 219 -37.30 16.33 1.93
N GLN A 220 -38.04 16.78 0.92
CA GLN A 220 -38.37 15.99 -0.25
C GLN A 220 -37.91 16.72 -1.50
N PHE A 221 -37.11 16.03 -2.32
CA PHE A 221 -36.67 16.51 -3.62
C PHE A 221 -37.33 15.64 -4.69
N SER A 222 -38.32 16.19 -5.39
CA SER A 222 -39.12 15.43 -6.37
C SER A 222 -39.71 14.16 -5.73
N ASN A 223 -39.35 12.97 -6.22
CA ASN A 223 -39.76 11.67 -5.71
C ASN A 223 -38.87 11.11 -4.59
N CYS A 224 -37.89 11.87 -4.10
CA CYS A 224 -36.99 11.43 -3.04
C CYS A 224 -37.32 12.04 -1.68
N ASN A 225 -37.22 11.21 -0.65
CA ASN A 225 -37.37 11.60 0.75
C ASN A 225 -36.04 11.45 1.48
N CYS A 226 -35.53 12.53 2.06
CA CYS A 226 -34.24 12.55 2.74
C CYS A 226 -34.18 11.69 4.01
N ARG A 227 -35.33 11.21 4.51
CA ARG A 227 -35.39 10.20 5.57
C ARG A 227 -34.89 8.84 5.09
N THR A 228 -35.30 8.43 3.89
CA THR A 228 -35.05 7.07 3.38
C THR A 228 -33.72 6.95 2.67
N SER A 229 -33.22 8.04 2.07
CA SER A 229 -31.91 8.06 1.41
C SER A 229 -31.24 9.42 1.52
N SER A 230 -30.04 9.45 2.09
CA SER A 230 -29.14 10.62 2.06
C SER A 230 -28.35 10.74 0.75
N ASN A 231 -28.33 9.67 -0.06
CA ASN A 231 -27.55 9.58 -1.30
C ASN A 231 -28.23 10.22 -2.50
N TYR A 232 -29.47 10.67 -2.35
CA TYR A 232 -30.17 11.30 -3.46
C TYR A 232 -29.48 12.58 -3.91
N ARG A 233 -29.40 12.70 -5.24
CA ARG A 233 -28.80 13.84 -5.91
C ARG A 233 -29.58 14.21 -7.16
N GLN A 234 -29.51 15.48 -7.49
CA GLN A 234 -30.02 16.05 -8.74
C GLN A 234 -29.00 17.06 -9.27
N LEU A 235 -28.92 17.22 -10.59
CA LEU A 235 -28.05 18.23 -11.19
C LEU A 235 -28.39 19.61 -10.64
N SER A 236 -27.34 20.33 -10.26
CA SER A 236 -27.44 21.70 -9.78
C SER A 236 -27.68 22.65 -10.94
N SER A 237 -28.40 23.72 -10.66
CA SER A 237 -28.78 24.71 -11.66
C SER A 237 -28.92 26.09 -11.05
N MET A 238 -28.59 27.12 -11.80
CA MET A 238 -29.07 28.48 -11.52
C MET A 238 -30.56 28.53 -11.84
N ARG A 239 -31.36 29.03 -10.90
CA ARG A 239 -32.81 29.16 -11.08
C ARG A 239 -33.28 30.58 -10.90
N SER A 240 -34.36 30.93 -11.59
CA SER A 240 -35.10 32.16 -11.28
C SER A 240 -35.82 32.01 -9.94
N LYS A 241 -36.32 33.13 -9.38
CA LYS A 241 -37.18 33.11 -8.18
C LYS A 241 -38.42 32.23 -8.34
N ASN A 242 -38.89 32.05 -9.58
CA ASN A 242 -40.05 31.20 -9.89
C ASN A 242 -39.66 29.72 -10.07
N GLY A 243 -38.39 29.36 -9.88
CA GLY A 243 -37.89 27.98 -9.99
C GLY A 243 -37.51 27.53 -11.40
N THR A 244 -37.73 28.36 -12.43
CA THR A 244 -37.31 28.07 -13.81
C THR A 244 -35.79 27.93 -13.90
N ILE A 245 -35.31 26.88 -14.58
CA ILE A 245 -33.89 26.64 -14.83
C ILE A 245 -33.37 27.69 -15.81
N LEU A 246 -32.33 28.42 -15.41
CA LEU A 246 -31.63 29.40 -16.24
C LEU A 246 -30.38 28.78 -16.87
N PHE A 247 -29.63 28.03 -16.05
CA PHE A 247 -28.40 27.39 -16.44
C PHE A 247 -28.17 26.14 -15.57
N THR A 248 -27.85 25.01 -16.18
CA THR A 248 -27.49 23.78 -15.46
C THR A 248 -25.98 23.70 -15.37
N ILE A 249 -25.45 23.43 -14.18
CA ILE A 249 -24.00 23.40 -13.96
C ILE A 249 -23.51 21.98 -14.28
N PRO A 250 -22.72 21.79 -15.33
CA PRO A 250 -22.22 20.47 -15.72
C PRO A 250 -21.47 19.80 -14.57
N GLY A 251 -21.78 18.53 -14.33
CA GLY A 251 -21.10 17.72 -13.34
C GLY A 251 -21.41 17.99 -11.87
N PHE A 252 -22.09 19.09 -11.54
CA PHE A 252 -22.31 19.51 -10.15
C PHE A 252 -23.69 19.13 -9.64
N TYR A 253 -23.78 18.51 -8.47
CA TYR A 253 -25.03 18.02 -7.89
C TYR A 253 -25.41 18.73 -6.59
N VAL A 254 -26.71 18.71 -6.32
CA VAL A 254 -27.35 19.11 -5.06
C VAL A 254 -28.19 17.93 -4.55
N GLY A 255 -28.45 17.87 -3.25
CA GLY A 255 -29.17 16.75 -2.66
C GLY A 255 -29.46 16.93 -1.18
N CYS A 256 -29.88 15.84 -0.52
CA CYS A 256 -30.25 15.85 0.90
C CYS A 256 -29.12 16.35 1.79
N LEU A 257 -27.89 15.86 1.56
CA LEU A 257 -26.70 16.35 2.22
C LEU A 257 -25.79 17.01 1.19
N PRO A 258 -25.37 18.28 1.39
CA PRO A 258 -24.49 18.96 0.45
C PRO A 258 -23.14 18.24 0.31
N SER A 259 -22.65 17.65 1.40
CA SER A 259 -21.44 16.82 1.41
C SER A 259 -21.56 15.59 0.51
N GLN A 260 -22.65 14.83 0.61
CA GLN A 260 -22.88 13.65 -0.24
C GLN A 260 -23.10 14.02 -1.70
N ALA A 261 -23.83 15.11 -1.95
CA ALA A 261 -24.02 15.62 -3.30
C ALA A 261 -22.69 16.06 -3.93
N LEU A 262 -21.82 16.75 -3.18
CA LEU A 262 -20.47 17.13 -3.65
C LEU A 262 -19.62 15.89 -3.93
N ILE A 263 -19.58 14.91 -3.04
CA ILE A 263 -18.80 13.67 -3.23
C ILE A 263 -19.19 12.98 -4.54
N GLN A 264 -20.48 13.00 -4.89
CA GLN A 264 -20.98 12.44 -6.15
C GLN A 264 -20.86 13.39 -7.36
N SER A 265 -20.39 14.62 -7.15
CA SER A 265 -20.15 15.61 -8.21
C SER A 265 -18.81 15.42 -8.88
N THR A 266 -18.72 15.96 -10.09
CA THR A 266 -17.48 16.18 -10.83
C THR A 266 -17.20 17.69 -10.86
N MET A 267 -16.00 18.06 -11.31
CA MET A 267 -15.60 19.48 -11.42
C MET A 267 -15.62 19.97 -12.87
N GLU A 268 -16.38 19.31 -13.75
CA GLU A 268 -16.41 19.55 -15.21
C GLU A 268 -16.54 21.03 -15.58
N CYS A 269 -17.51 21.73 -14.98
CA CYS A 269 -17.71 23.17 -15.20
C CYS A 269 -16.46 24.01 -14.88
N PHE A 270 -15.69 23.60 -13.88
CA PHE A 270 -14.57 24.39 -13.34
C PHE A 270 -13.28 24.23 -14.14
N TYR A 271 -13.27 23.37 -15.16
CA TYR A 271 -12.25 23.34 -16.21
C TYR A 271 -12.56 24.30 -17.38
N ASN A 272 -13.75 24.91 -17.41
CA ASN A 272 -14.22 25.71 -18.53
C ASN A 272 -14.51 27.15 -18.11
N GLN A 273 -13.72 28.11 -18.62
CA GLN A 273 -13.88 29.54 -18.32
C GLN A 273 -15.31 30.03 -18.63
N SER A 274 -15.89 29.64 -19.76
CA SER A 274 -17.25 30.08 -20.13
C SER A 274 -18.30 29.58 -19.14
N CYS A 275 -18.09 28.43 -18.50
CA CYS A 275 -19.00 27.90 -17.48
C CYS A 275 -18.88 28.71 -16.18
N ILE A 276 -17.65 29.02 -15.77
CA ILE A 276 -17.36 29.89 -14.63
C ILE A 276 -17.97 31.28 -14.85
N ASP A 277 -17.80 31.86 -16.03
CA ASP A 277 -18.37 33.17 -16.39
C ASP A 277 -19.91 33.17 -16.29
N GLN A 278 -20.56 32.09 -16.72
CA GLN A 278 -22.01 31.94 -16.57
C GLN A 278 -22.43 31.87 -15.09
N ILE A 279 -21.69 31.14 -14.25
CA ILE A 279 -21.92 31.12 -12.80
C ILE A 279 -21.84 32.55 -12.24
N GLN A 280 -20.75 33.27 -12.56
CA GLN A 280 -20.50 34.63 -12.07
C GLN A 280 -21.57 35.62 -12.54
N SER A 281 -22.07 35.48 -13.77
CA SER A 281 -23.13 36.34 -14.32
C SER A 281 -24.45 36.28 -13.55
N HIS A 282 -24.70 35.18 -12.83
CA HIS A 282 -25.91 34.96 -12.03
C HIS A 282 -25.72 35.22 -10.52
N ILE A 283 -24.51 35.63 -10.12
CA ILE A 283 -24.18 36.07 -8.76
C ILE A 283 -24.22 37.61 -8.76
N ASP A 284 -25.44 38.12 -8.87
CA ASP A 284 -25.81 39.53 -9.14
C ASP A 284 -25.36 40.54 -8.06
N TYR A 285 -24.96 40.06 -6.87
CA TYR A 285 -24.68 40.93 -5.72
C TYR A 285 -23.34 41.67 -5.77
N GLN A 286 -22.41 41.23 -6.63
CA GLN A 286 -21.01 41.64 -6.51
C GLN A 286 -20.61 42.75 -7.50
N GLN A 287 -21.37 43.04 -8.57
CA GLN A 287 -21.05 44.03 -9.63
C GLN A 287 -19.70 43.85 -10.37
N VAL A 288 -18.73 43.13 -9.81
CA VAL A 288 -17.42 42.83 -10.41
C VAL A 288 -17.16 41.33 -10.25
N PRO A 289 -16.90 40.60 -11.36
CA PRO A 289 -16.55 39.19 -11.30
C PRO A 289 -15.24 38.99 -10.53
N LEU A 290 -15.13 37.87 -9.80
CA LEU A 290 -13.88 37.48 -9.18
C LEU A 290 -12.94 36.95 -10.27
N ASN A 291 -11.69 37.38 -10.28
CA ASN A 291 -10.70 36.78 -11.18
C ASN A 291 -10.35 35.39 -10.65
N VAL A 292 -10.86 34.36 -11.32
CA VAL A 292 -10.72 32.95 -10.92
C VAL A 292 -10.12 32.19 -12.10
N THR A 293 -9.10 31.40 -11.83
CA THR A 293 -8.41 30.59 -12.83
C THR A 293 -9.12 29.23 -12.98
N PRO A 294 -9.50 28.83 -14.21
CA PRO A 294 -10.01 27.48 -14.44
C PRO A 294 -8.98 26.42 -14.09
N LEU A 295 -9.46 25.22 -13.76
CA LEU A 295 -8.63 24.03 -13.68
C LEU A 295 -8.08 23.68 -15.06
N ILE A 296 -6.87 23.13 -15.11
CA ILE A 296 -6.14 22.82 -16.35
C ILE A 296 -6.24 21.33 -16.64
N ILE A 297 -6.58 20.94 -17.86
CA ILE A 297 -6.50 19.53 -18.26
C ILE A 297 -5.03 19.16 -18.47
N LEU A 298 -4.49 18.28 -17.63
CA LEU A 298 -3.13 17.77 -17.75
C LEU A 298 -3.18 16.36 -18.35
N GLU A 299 -2.45 16.10 -19.44
CA GLU A 299 -2.38 14.75 -20.04
C GLU A 299 -1.77 13.70 -19.08
N SER A 300 -0.93 14.14 -18.15
CA SER A 300 -0.34 13.30 -17.11
C SER A 300 -1.28 13.07 -15.92
N SER A 301 -2.40 13.79 -15.84
CA SER A 301 -3.38 13.59 -14.77
C SER A 301 -4.02 12.22 -14.93
N ARG A 302 -4.16 11.50 -13.82
CA ARG A 302 -4.93 10.25 -13.78
C ARG A 302 -6.44 10.48 -13.70
N TYR A 303 -6.87 11.72 -13.54
CA TYR A 303 -8.26 12.12 -13.40
C TYR A 303 -8.71 12.97 -14.59
N SER A 304 -9.87 12.64 -15.14
CA SER A 304 -10.52 13.45 -16.16
C SER A 304 -11.43 14.50 -15.50
N PRO A 305 -11.89 15.53 -16.24
CA PRO A 305 -12.89 16.47 -15.73
C PRO A 305 -14.20 15.82 -15.26
N GLU A 306 -14.49 14.61 -15.76
CA GLU A 306 -15.66 13.80 -15.44
C GLU A 306 -15.43 12.86 -14.24
N THR A 307 -14.22 12.78 -13.71
CA THR A 307 -13.92 12.06 -12.47
C THR A 307 -14.71 12.68 -11.31
N THR A 308 -15.35 11.82 -10.51
CA THR A 308 -16.08 12.28 -9.31
C THR A 308 -15.15 12.63 -8.16
N ILE A 309 -15.60 13.53 -7.29
CA ILE A 309 -14.91 13.85 -6.04
C ILE A 309 -14.73 12.59 -5.18
N GLU A 310 -15.67 11.65 -5.21
CA GLU A 310 -15.55 10.35 -4.54
C GLU A 310 -14.31 9.56 -5.00
N GLU A 311 -14.07 9.51 -6.31
CA GLU A 311 -12.93 8.79 -6.88
C GLU A 311 -11.59 9.47 -6.55
N MET A 312 -11.57 10.80 -6.56
CA MET A 312 -10.41 11.57 -6.09
C MET A 312 -10.17 11.33 -4.59
N LEU A 313 -11.23 11.35 -3.78
CA LEU A 313 -11.18 11.14 -2.33
C LEU A 313 -10.74 9.71 -1.96
N LYS A 314 -11.07 8.69 -2.79
CA LYS A 314 -10.54 7.32 -2.64
C LYS A 314 -9.02 7.23 -2.71
N ASN A 315 -8.37 8.27 -3.21
CA ASN A 315 -6.92 8.40 -3.24
C ASN A 315 -6.44 9.63 -2.44
N LEU A 316 -7.28 10.21 -1.58
CA LEU A 316 -6.99 11.43 -0.81
C LEU A 316 -6.52 12.60 -1.69
N PHE A 317 -7.10 12.72 -2.88
CA PHE A 317 -6.71 13.67 -3.92
C PHE A 317 -5.23 13.58 -4.33
N VAL A 318 -4.54 12.45 -4.06
CA VAL A 318 -3.17 12.22 -4.54
C VAL A 318 -3.20 11.78 -5.99
N GLU A 319 -2.59 12.58 -6.86
CA GLU A 319 -2.37 12.30 -8.28
C GLU A 319 -1.29 11.23 -8.45
N GLN A 320 -0.15 11.44 -7.80
CA GLN A 320 1.05 10.65 -8.00
C GLN A 320 1.85 10.54 -6.71
N TRP A 321 2.45 9.37 -6.51
CA TRP A 321 3.45 9.14 -5.47
C TRP A 321 4.83 9.05 -6.11
N ASP A 322 5.68 10.02 -5.82
CA ASP A 322 7.10 9.96 -6.17
C ASP A 322 7.82 9.14 -5.10
N SER A 323 7.76 7.81 -5.25
CA SER A 323 8.35 6.83 -4.35
C SER A 323 9.71 6.35 -4.87
N GLN A 324 10.73 6.40 -4.01
CA GLN A 324 12.08 5.94 -4.29
C GLN A 324 12.57 5.05 -3.16
N THR A 325 13.21 3.95 -3.53
CA THR A 325 13.85 2.99 -2.62
C THR A 325 15.35 2.97 -2.86
N TYR A 326 16.12 2.79 -1.80
CA TYR A 326 17.59 2.88 -1.85
C TYR A 326 18.21 1.62 -1.26
N PHE A 327 18.42 0.60 -2.10
CA PHE A 327 18.96 -0.70 -1.67
C PHE A 327 20.35 -0.57 -1.02
N GLU A 328 21.18 0.31 -1.55
CA GLU A 328 22.53 0.56 -1.04
C GLU A 328 22.47 1.07 0.40
N GLN A 329 21.53 1.97 0.69
CA GLN A 329 21.32 2.49 2.05
C GLN A 329 20.84 1.38 2.98
N TYR A 330 19.88 0.57 2.55
CA TYR A 330 19.43 -0.60 3.30
C TYR A 330 20.60 -1.57 3.60
N TYR A 331 21.40 -1.91 2.60
CA TYR A 331 22.52 -2.83 2.74
C TYR A 331 23.57 -2.30 3.72
N HIS A 332 23.90 -1.01 3.64
CA HIS A 332 24.79 -0.36 4.59
C HIS A 332 24.23 -0.36 6.02
N GLN A 333 22.92 -0.16 6.18
CA GLN A 333 22.26 -0.18 7.49
C GLN A 333 22.18 -1.59 8.10
N CYS A 334 22.05 -2.66 7.30
CA CYS A 334 22.05 -4.05 7.76
C CYS A 334 23.36 -4.45 8.47
N GLN A 335 24.49 -3.81 8.13
CA GLN A 335 25.80 -3.99 8.80
C GLN A 335 26.21 -5.47 8.92
N LEU A 336 26.47 -6.12 7.79
CA LEU A 336 26.87 -7.53 7.77
C LEU A 336 28.14 -7.82 8.58
N THR A 337 28.12 -8.93 9.33
CA THR A 337 29.32 -9.42 10.03
C THR A 337 30.12 -10.38 9.14
N TYR A 338 29.43 -11.34 8.55
CA TYR A 338 30.01 -12.34 7.64
C TYR A 338 28.92 -12.85 6.68
N CYS A 339 29.34 -13.56 5.64
CA CYS A 339 28.49 -14.39 4.80
C CYS A 339 29.08 -15.79 4.75
N GLN A 340 28.23 -16.82 4.74
CA GLN A 340 28.68 -18.20 4.59
C GLN A 340 27.82 -18.96 3.59
N TYR A 341 28.46 -19.88 2.87
CA TYR A 341 27.80 -20.82 1.97
C TYR A 341 28.45 -22.19 2.10
N GLN A 342 27.70 -23.21 1.72
CA GLN A 342 28.15 -24.60 1.77
C GLN A 342 28.15 -25.23 0.39
N TYR A 343 29.17 -26.03 0.11
CA TYR A 343 29.20 -26.89 -1.06
C TYR A 343 29.74 -28.27 -0.68
N ILE A 344 29.41 -29.26 -1.51
CA ILE A 344 29.84 -30.64 -1.32
C ILE A 344 31.11 -30.86 -2.15
N GLU A 345 32.20 -31.21 -1.48
CA GLU A 345 33.45 -31.60 -2.15
C GLU A 345 33.61 -33.12 -2.12
N GLN A 346 33.88 -33.72 -3.29
CA GLN A 346 34.32 -35.11 -3.38
C GLN A 346 35.82 -35.19 -3.14
N ASN A 347 36.20 -35.51 -1.90
CA ASN A 347 37.58 -35.47 -1.46
C ASN A 347 38.41 -36.68 -1.98
N SER A 348 38.98 -36.56 -3.18
CA SER A 348 39.82 -37.59 -3.82
C SER A 348 41.13 -37.88 -3.06
N VAL A 349 41.65 -36.91 -2.30
CA VAL A 349 42.93 -37.02 -1.59
C VAL A 349 42.80 -37.82 -0.29
N SER A 350 41.67 -37.71 0.40
CA SER A 350 41.38 -38.53 1.59
C SER A 350 41.24 -40.02 1.23
N SER A 351 40.80 -40.33 0.00
CA SER A 351 40.65 -41.69 -0.49
C SER A 351 42.01 -42.37 -0.74
N ILE A 352 43.00 -41.62 -1.26
CA ILE A 352 44.36 -42.13 -1.52
C ILE A 352 45.13 -42.40 -0.22
N THR A 353 45.00 -41.53 0.79
CA THR A 353 45.65 -41.71 2.10
C THR A 353 45.02 -42.83 2.94
N LYS A 354 43.74 -43.14 2.72
CA LYS A 354 43.05 -44.28 3.36
C LYS A 354 43.43 -45.61 2.68
N LEU A 355 43.58 -45.61 1.35
CA LEU A 355 44.09 -46.75 0.58
C LEU A 355 45.50 -47.16 1.02
N THR A 356 46.41 -46.21 1.22
CA THR A 356 47.79 -46.50 1.69
C THR A 356 47.83 -47.02 3.13
N ARG A 357 46.95 -46.56 4.03
CA ARG A 357 46.81 -47.15 5.38
C ARG A 357 46.27 -48.58 5.34
N LEU A 358 45.34 -48.89 4.43
CA LEU A 358 44.78 -50.24 4.30
C LEU A 358 45.80 -51.25 3.73
N VAL A 359 46.60 -50.83 2.74
CA VAL A 359 47.67 -51.66 2.16
C VAL A 359 48.80 -51.90 3.17
N GLY A 360 49.12 -50.90 4.00
CA GLY A 360 50.09 -51.05 5.10
C GLY A 360 49.66 -52.07 6.17
N GLY A 361 48.36 -52.16 6.44
CA GLY A 361 47.78 -53.14 7.38
C GLY A 361 47.63 -54.57 6.84
N LEU A 362 47.77 -54.79 5.53
CA LEU A 362 47.72 -56.14 4.93
C LEU A 362 49.05 -56.90 5.05
N ASN A 363 50.16 -56.20 5.27
CA ASN A 363 51.51 -56.78 5.32
C ASN A 363 51.76 -57.78 6.49
N PRO A 364 51.19 -57.59 7.70
CA PRO A 364 51.28 -58.58 8.79
C PRO A 364 50.49 -59.86 8.51
N ALA A 365 49.36 -59.78 7.80
CA ALA A 365 48.56 -60.96 7.44
C ALA A 365 49.29 -61.84 6.42
N PHE A 366 50.01 -61.25 5.46
CA PHE A 366 50.87 -62.00 4.55
C PHE A 366 51.98 -62.73 5.30
N ARG A 367 52.62 -62.13 6.30
CA ARG A 367 53.64 -62.79 7.14
C ARG A 367 53.12 -64.01 7.90
N LEU A 368 51.85 -64.04 8.29
CA LEU A 368 51.21 -65.20 8.93
C LEU A 368 50.85 -66.31 7.94
N ILE A 369 50.44 -65.96 6.72
CA ILE A 369 49.99 -66.92 5.71
C ILE A 369 51.17 -67.54 4.93
N THR A 370 52.26 -66.80 4.69
CA THR A 370 53.46 -67.32 3.99
C THR A 370 54.04 -68.60 4.61
N PRO A 371 54.30 -68.72 5.91
CA PRO A 371 54.85 -69.95 6.48
C PRO A 371 53.88 -71.13 6.33
N ILE A 372 52.57 -70.89 6.44
CA ILE A 372 51.55 -71.94 6.28
C ILE A 372 51.53 -72.47 4.82
N LEU A 373 51.62 -71.57 3.83
CA LEU A 373 51.69 -71.96 2.42
C LEU A 373 52.99 -72.68 2.07
N VAL A 374 54.13 -72.22 2.60
CA VAL A 374 55.43 -72.87 2.40
C VAL A 374 55.45 -74.25 3.05
N ILE A 375 54.94 -74.41 4.27
CA ILE A 375 54.86 -75.71 4.96
C ILE A 375 53.93 -76.67 4.21
N SER A 376 52.78 -76.18 3.73
CA SER A 376 51.83 -76.97 2.93
C SER A 376 52.46 -77.43 1.61
N PHE A 377 53.16 -76.53 0.91
CA PHE A 377 53.87 -76.85 -0.32
C PHE A 377 54.99 -77.88 -0.11
N LEU A 378 55.78 -77.73 0.96
CA LEU A 378 56.83 -78.69 1.33
C LEU A 378 56.24 -80.06 1.71
N HIS A 379 55.09 -80.11 2.37
CA HIS A 379 54.38 -81.36 2.67
C HIS A 379 53.87 -82.06 1.40
N ILE A 380 53.30 -81.31 0.45
CA ILE A 380 52.84 -81.84 -0.83
C ILE A 380 54.02 -82.38 -1.64
N LYS A 381 55.14 -81.64 -1.71
CA LYS A 381 56.35 -82.08 -2.41
C LYS A 381 56.95 -83.35 -1.79
N ARG A 382 56.94 -83.48 -0.46
CA ARG A 382 57.40 -84.69 0.26
C ARG A 382 56.49 -85.90 0.00
N LYS A 383 55.17 -85.73 -0.07
CA LYS A 383 54.24 -86.80 -0.45
C LYS A 383 54.45 -87.25 -1.90
N LEU A 384 54.66 -86.32 -2.83
CA LEU A 384 54.94 -86.64 -4.23
C LEU A 384 56.28 -87.37 -4.42
N PHE A 385 57.33 -87.01 -3.66
CA PHE A 385 58.60 -87.72 -3.68
C PHE A 385 58.51 -89.14 -3.08
N LYS A 386 57.74 -89.35 -2.01
CA LYS A 386 57.50 -90.70 -1.46
C LYS A 386 56.69 -91.58 -2.41
N ALA A 387 55.69 -91.03 -3.10
CA ALA A 387 54.93 -91.76 -4.12
C ALA A 387 55.80 -92.17 -5.32
N LYS A 388 56.77 -91.33 -5.71
CA LYS A 388 57.72 -91.63 -6.80
C LYS A 388 58.72 -92.73 -6.44
N ASN A 389 59.19 -92.79 -5.18
CA ASN A 389 60.14 -93.81 -4.73
C ASN A 389 59.49 -95.20 -4.47
N ILE A 390 58.20 -95.25 -4.11
CA ILE A 390 57.46 -96.53 -3.97
C ILE A 390 57.10 -97.13 -5.34
N ALA A 391 56.92 -96.30 -6.37
CA ALA A 391 56.66 -96.76 -7.74
C ALA A 391 57.91 -97.33 -8.45
N ILE A 392 59.12 -96.98 -8.01
CA ILE A 392 60.39 -97.46 -8.59
C ILE A 392 60.85 -98.79 -7.96
N SER A 393 60.49 -99.06 -6.69
CA SER A 393 60.86 -100.31 -6.00
C SER A 393 59.99 -101.54 -6.30
N ARG A 394 58.97 -101.41 -7.17
CA ARG A 394 58.01 -102.49 -7.50
C ARG A 394 58.14 -103.05 -8.92
N LYS A 395 59.11 -102.58 -9.72
CA LYS A 395 59.33 -103.03 -11.10
C LYS A 395 60.40 -104.11 -11.27
N ASP A 396 61.14 -104.44 -10.21
CA ASP A 396 62.22 -105.43 -10.26
C ASP A 396 61.93 -106.59 -9.27
N ILE A 397 60.93 -107.41 -9.55
CA ILE A 397 60.80 -108.84 -9.11
C ILE A 397 59.90 -109.54 -10.15
N VAL A 398 60.58 -110.06 -11.20
CA VAL A 398 60.41 -111.31 -11.99
C VAL A 398 59.02 -111.70 -12.59
N PRO A 399 59.03 -112.61 -13.58
CA PRO A 399 58.63 -112.44 -14.98
C PRO A 399 57.13 -112.61 -15.29
#